data_AF-A0A964JPC2-F1
#
_entry.id   AF-A0A964JPC2-F1
#
_cell.length_a   1.000
_cell.length_b   1.000
_cell.length_c   1.000
_cell.angle_alpha   90.00
_cell.angle_beta   90.00
_cell.angle_gamma   90.00
#
_symmetry.space_group_name_H-M   'P 1'
#
loop_
_entity.id
_entity.type
_entity.pdbx_description
1 polymer ?
#
loop_
_entity_poly.entity_id
_entity_poly.type
_entity_poly.pdbx_seq_one_letter_code
_entity_poly.pdbx_strand_id
1 'polypeptide(L)'
;MGAGGIVGLDEVWRMLEECAPGHTRKLTTYYWCARYNGKSFPSLPLGEHGRRKFPTIQVGFVRTMVRQLGILGCAQGQIEGL
;
A
#
# COMPACT_ATOMS: atom_id res chain seq x y z
N MET A 1 -16.13 13.57 4.70
CA MET A 1 -15.46 14.10 3.50
C MET A 1 -14.27 13.20 3.19
N GLY A 2 -14.33 12.37 2.15
CA GLY A 2 -13.23 11.48 1.79
C GLY A 2 -12.35 12.18 0.77
N ALA A 3 -11.14 12.58 1.15
CA ALA A 3 -10.15 13.07 0.22
C ALA A 3 -9.86 11.95 -0.81
N GLY A 4 -10.19 12.21 -2.07
CA GLY A 4 -9.85 11.35 -3.20
C GLY A 4 -8.38 11.53 -3.57
N GLY A 5 -7.47 11.16 -2.66
CA GLY A 5 -6.03 11.25 -2.89
C GLY A 5 -5.52 10.12 -3.77
N ILE A 6 -4.44 10.39 -4.50
CA ILE A 6 -3.61 9.39 -5.18
C ILE A 6 -2.23 9.40 -4.53
N VAL A 7 -1.71 8.22 -4.20
CA VAL A 7 -0.42 8.06 -3.54
C VAL A 7 0.50 7.20 -4.40
N GLY A 8 1.80 7.49 -4.36
CA GLY A 8 2.78 6.66 -5.05
C GLY A 8 2.96 5.31 -4.37
N LEU A 9 3.30 4.27 -5.12
CA LEU A 9 3.69 2.98 -4.53
C LEU A 9 4.89 3.12 -3.58
N ASP A 10 5.82 4.05 -3.84
CA ASP A 10 6.95 4.34 -2.96
C ASP A 10 6.48 4.82 -1.57
N GLU A 11 5.52 5.75 -1.52
CA GLU A 11 4.94 6.21 -0.26
C GLU A 11 4.21 5.09 0.48
N VAL A 12 3.54 4.19 -0.25
CA VAL A 12 2.91 3.00 0.34
C VAL A 12 3.97 2.10 1.00
N TRP A 13 5.13 1.92 0.37
CA TRP A 13 6.22 1.16 0.99
C TRP A 13 6.78 1.87 2.22
N ARG A 14 7.01 3.19 2.15
CA ARG A 14 7.50 3.96 3.30
C ARG A 14 6.55 3.87 4.49
N MET A 15 5.26 4.02 4.25
CA MET A 15 4.20 3.84 5.26
C MET A 15 4.22 2.42 5.85
N LEU A 16 4.43 1.39 5.03
CA LEU A 16 4.55 0.00 5.49
C LEU A 16 5.82 -0.23 6.32
N GLU A 17 6.93 0.42 6.01
CA GLU A 17 8.17 0.33 6.81
C GLU A 17 7.95 0.92 8.21
N GLU A 18 7.22 2.03 8.32
CA GLU A 18 6.92 2.68 9.60
C GLU A 18 5.83 1.94 10.40
N CYS A 19 4.72 1.57 9.74
CA CYS A 19 3.54 1.03 10.41
C CYS A 19 3.44 -0.50 10.45
N ALA A 20 4.26 -1.20 9.66
CA ALA A 20 4.32 -2.65 9.58
C ALA A 20 5.77 -3.15 9.60
N PRO A 21 6.53 -2.89 10.68
CA PRO A 21 7.93 -3.30 10.77
C PRO A 21 8.04 -4.83 10.70
N GLY A 22 8.76 -5.35 9.70
CA GLY A 22 8.84 -6.78 9.41
C GLY A 22 7.79 -7.28 8.41
N HIS A 23 7.09 -6.39 7.71
CA HIS A 23 6.31 -6.78 6.55
C HIS A 23 7.21 -7.39 5.46
N THR A 24 6.65 -8.32 4.70
CA THR A 24 7.32 -8.92 3.55
C THR A 24 6.62 -8.47 2.27
N ARG A 25 7.42 -8.18 1.23
CA ARG A 25 6.92 -7.87 -0.10
C ARG A 25 7.36 -8.97 -1.06
N LYS A 26 6.39 -9.58 -1.74
CA LYS A 26 6.64 -10.61 -2.76
C LYS A 26 6.19 -10.10 -4.12
N LEU A 27 7.11 -10.07 -5.07
CA LEU A 27 6.81 -9.77 -6.46
C LEU A 27 6.16 -10.99 -7.11
N THR A 28 5.04 -10.78 -7.79
CA THR A 28 4.39 -11.76 -8.67
C THR A 28 4.41 -11.21 -10.10
N THR A 29 4.11 -12.05 -11.09
CA THR A 29 4.08 -11.68 -12.52
C THR A 29 3.16 -10.48 -12.82
N TYR A 30 2.10 -10.27 -12.03
CA TYR A 30 1.08 -9.24 -12.30
C TYR A 30 0.86 -8.23 -11.15
N TYR A 31 1.38 -8.49 -9.94
CA TYR A 31 1.14 -7.64 -8.76
C TYR A 31 2.20 -7.87 -7.66
N TRP A 32 2.32 -6.89 -6.75
CA TRP A 32 3.02 -7.02 -5.49
C TRP A 32 2.08 -7.57 -4.42
N CYS A 33 2.60 -8.50 -3.62
CA CYS A 33 1.92 -9.06 -2.47
C CYS A 33 2.62 -8.59 -1.19
N ALA A 34 1.94 -7.74 -0.43
CA ALA A 34 2.40 -7.31 0.89
C ALA A 34 1.86 -8.27 1.96
N ARG A 35 2.71 -8.72 2.88
CA ARG A 35 2.36 -9.65 3.96
C ARG A 35 2.82 -9.10 5.30
N TYR A 36 1.91 -9.08 6.27
CA TYR A 36 2.21 -8.62 7.62
C TYR A 36 1.29 -9.30 8.63
N ASN A 37 1.85 -9.70 9.78
CA ASN A 37 1.11 -10.29 10.90
C ASN A 37 0.15 -11.44 10.48
N GLY A 38 0.63 -12.36 9.63
CA GLY A 38 -0.16 -13.48 9.10
C GLY A 38 -1.21 -13.11 8.04
N LYS A 39 -1.36 -11.82 7.70
CA LYS A 39 -2.29 -11.33 6.68
C LYS A 39 -1.55 -10.98 5.40
N SER A 40 -2.22 -11.12 4.26
CA SER A 40 -1.64 -10.87 2.93
C SER A 40 -2.55 -10.01 2.07
N PHE A 41 -1.96 -9.10 1.31
CA PHE A 41 -2.63 -8.23 0.35
C PHE A 41 -1.99 -8.39 -1.05
N PRO A 42 -2.53 -9.27 -1.91
CA PRO A 42 -1.98 -9.61 -3.22
C PRO A 42 -2.55 -8.74 -4.35
N SER A 43 -2.52 -7.41 -4.21
CA SER A 43 -3.14 -6.53 -5.22
C SER A 43 -2.43 -5.19 -5.43
N LEU A 44 -1.23 -5.02 -4.87
CA LEU A 44 -0.46 -3.80 -5.13
C LEU A 44 0.02 -3.79 -6.59
N PRO A 45 -0.12 -2.68 -7.33
CA PRO A 45 0.30 -2.63 -8.73
C PRO A 45 1.82 -2.72 -8.85
N LEU A 46 2.30 -3.37 -9.92
CA LEU A 46 3.73 -3.56 -10.19
C LEU A 46 4.49 -2.28 -10.55
N GLY A 47 3.78 -1.21 -10.87
CA GLY A 47 4.36 -0.05 -11.54
C GLY A 47 4.62 -0.33 -13.00
N GLU A 48 5.34 -1.39 -13.30
CA GLU A 48 5.89 -1.69 -14.62
C GLU A 48 4.90 -2.30 -15.63
N HIS A 49 3.60 -1.99 -15.55
CA HIS A 49 2.65 -2.41 -16.58
C HIS A 49 2.68 -1.42 -17.76
N GLY A 50 3.77 -1.44 -18.54
CA GLY A 50 3.96 -0.59 -19.72
C GLY A 50 4.17 0.89 -19.40
N ARG A 51 5.37 1.42 -19.68
CA ARG A 51 5.74 2.85 -19.68
C ARG A 51 5.57 3.67 -18.39
N ARG A 52 4.95 3.19 -17.30
CA ARG A 52 4.79 3.96 -16.05
C ARG A 52 5.79 3.53 -14.97
N LYS A 53 6.84 4.33 -14.75
CA LYS A 53 7.82 4.10 -13.66
C LYS A 53 7.24 4.25 -12.25
N PHE A 54 6.12 4.97 -12.10
CA PHE A 54 5.53 5.32 -10.80
C PHE A 54 4.01 5.08 -10.83
N PRO A 55 3.51 3.93 -10.36
CA PRO A 55 2.07 3.69 -10.30
C PRO A 55 1.46 4.55 -9.19
N THR A 56 0.45 5.32 -9.55
CA THR A 56 -0.41 6.03 -8.61
C THR A 56 -1.52 5.10 -8.13
N ILE A 57 -1.67 4.98 -6.82
CA ILE A 57 -2.64 4.13 -6.13
C ILE A 57 -3.68 5.04 -5.47
N GLN A 58 -4.96 4.70 -5.56
CA GLN A 58 -5.98 5.47 -4.87
C GLN A 58 -5.88 5.30 -3.35
N VAL A 59 -6.06 6.38 -2.60
CA VAL A 59 -6.09 6.33 -1.12
C VAL A 59 -7.13 5.34 -0.61
N GLY A 60 -8.30 5.25 -1.24
CA GLY A 60 -9.32 4.26 -0.89
C GLY A 60 -8.81 2.81 -0.96
N PHE A 61 -7.95 2.52 -1.94
CA PHE A 61 -7.30 1.21 -2.08
C PHE A 61 -6.27 0.96 -0.97
N VAL A 62 -5.47 1.97 -0.62
CA VAL A 62 -4.54 1.90 0.52
C VAL A 62 -5.27 1.70 1.83
N ARG A 63 -6.40 2.38 2.05
CA ARG A 63 -7.26 2.17 3.23
C ARG A 63 -7.74 0.72 3.34
N THR A 64 -8.12 0.11 2.23
CA THR A 64 -8.48 -1.32 2.18
C THR A 64 -7.27 -2.19 2.54
N MET A 65 -6.10 -1.91 1.97
CA MET A 65 -4.87 -2.64 2.28
C MET A 65 -4.52 -2.57 3.78
N VAL A 66 -4.47 -1.38 4.38
CA VAL A 66 -4.08 -1.22 5.79
C VAL A 66 -5.10 -1.81 6.75
N ARG A 67 -6.39 -1.81 6.39
CA ARG A 67 -7.44 -2.54 7.12
C ARG A 67 -7.21 -4.04 7.05
N GLN A 68 -6.91 -4.56 5.86
CA GLN A 68 -6.64 -5.97 5.65
C GLN A 68 -5.36 -6.41 6.36
N LEU A 69 -4.31 -5.60 6.40
CA LEU A 69 -3.07 -5.89 7.15
C LEU A 69 -3.20 -5.64 8.65
N GLY A 70 -4.26 -4.96 9.10
CA GLY A 70 -4.51 -4.65 10.51
C GLY A 70 -3.65 -3.51 11.06
N ILE A 71 -3.12 -2.64 10.20
CA ILE A 71 -2.25 -1.51 10.55
C ILE A 71 -2.95 -0.16 10.40
N LEU A 72 -4.28 -0.17 10.22
CA LEU A 72 -5.08 1.05 10.05
C LEU A 72 -4.78 2.09 11.13
N GLY A 73 -4.64 1.69 12.41
CA GLY A 73 -4.39 2.64 13.50
C GLY A 73 -3.12 3.48 13.33
N CYS A 74 -2.03 2.88 12.85
CA CYS A 74 -0.79 3.62 12.56
C CYS A 74 -0.89 4.36 11.22
N ALA A 75 -1.39 3.68 10.19
CA ALA A 75 -1.42 4.23 8.83
C ALA A 75 -2.45 5.35 8.66
N GLN A 76 -3.49 5.42 9.49
CA GLN A 76 -4.54 6.42 9.35
C GLN A 76 -4.01 7.85 9.45
N GLY A 77 -3.06 8.13 10.36
CA GLY A 77 -2.43 9.44 10.46
C GLY A 77 -1.61 9.83 9.22
N GLN A 78 -0.99 8.85 8.55
CA GLN A 78 -0.28 9.08 7.29
C GLN A 78 -1.26 9.23 6.11
N ILE A 79 -2.37 8.49 6.11
CA ILE A 79 -3.38 8.51 5.04
C ILE A 79 -4.26 9.77 5.10
N GLU A 80 -4.57 10.31 6.29
CA GLU A 80 -5.36 11.54 6.43
C GLU A 80 -4.55 12.82 6.13
N GLY A 81 -3.21 12.72 6.13
CA GLY A 81 -2.30 13.82 5.77
C GLY A 81 -1.89 13.88 4.28
N LEU A 82 -2.38 12.95 3.46
CA LEU A 82 -2.13 12.82 2.01
C LEU A 82 -3.33 13.29 1.19
#